data_AF-A0A7C3QK53-F1
#
_entry.id   AF-A0A7C3QK53-F1
#
_cell.length_a   1.000
_cell.length_b   1.000
_cell.length_c   1.000
_cell.angle_alpha   90.00
_cell.angle_beta   90.00
_cell.angle_gamma   90.00
#
_symmetry.space_group_name_H-M   'P 1'
#
loop_
_entity.id
_entity.type
_entity.pdbx_description
1 polymer ?
#
loop_
_entity_poly.entity_id
_entity_poly.type
_entity_poly.pdbx_seq_one_letter_code
_entity_poly.pdbx_strand_id
1 'polypeptide(L)'
;MAHVVFHAACFYEKNGTFTNAERRVRRIKKAVNPPGEVLADWKITSRLAGAMGYNMDYTGPDKIMDEIARTPEYKVCAVRVSTMPEQIG
;
A
#
# COMPACT_ATOMS: atom_id res chain seq x y z
N MET A 1 1.15 25.03 0.72
CA MET A 1 2.02 24.86 -0.47
C MET A 1 3.08 23.83 -0.12
N ALA A 2 3.34 22.87 -1.01
CA ALA A 2 4.41 21.90 -0.82
C ALA A 2 5.73 22.48 -1.34
N HIS A 3 6.83 22.17 -0.66
CA HIS A 3 8.18 22.54 -1.11
C HIS A 3 8.80 21.46 -2.01
N VAL A 4 8.37 20.20 -1.83
CA VAL A 4 8.83 19.03 -2.59
C VAL A 4 7.63 18.18 -2.96
N VAL A 5 7.63 17.63 -4.16
CA VAL A 5 6.56 16.78 -4.70
C VAL A 5 7.16 15.46 -5.19
N PHE A 6 6.59 14.34 -4.74
CA PHE A 6 6.92 13.01 -5.23
C PHE A 6 5.77 12.48 -6.09
N HIS A 7 6.10 11.92 -7.26
CA HIS A 7 5.11 11.35 -8.17
C HIS A 7 4.74 9.93 -7.73
N ALA A 8 3.49 9.73 -7.33
CA ALA A 8 2.95 8.45 -6.87
C ALA A 8 1.95 7.84 -7.85
N ALA A 9 1.94 6.51 -7.92
CA ALA A 9 1.10 5.75 -8.85
C ALA A 9 -0.37 5.87 -8.48
N CYS A 10 -1.23 5.98 -9.49
CA CYS A 10 -2.67 5.98 -9.29
C CYS A 10 -3.16 4.63 -8.75
N PHE A 11 -4.40 4.61 -8.26
CA PHE A 11 -4.98 3.45 -7.58
C PHE A 11 -4.89 2.16 -8.41
N TYR A 12 -5.22 2.23 -9.70
CA TYR A 12 -5.20 1.10 -10.63
C TYR A 12 -3.80 0.72 -11.15
N GLU A 13 -2.77 1.49 -10.80
CA GLU A 13 -1.39 1.27 -11.27
C GLU A 13 -0.54 0.47 -10.27
N LYS A 14 -1.08 0.20 -9.08
CA LYS A 14 -0.37 -0.46 -7.98
C LYS A 14 -1.22 -1.55 -7.32
N ASN A 15 -0.53 -2.49 -6.68
CA ASN A 15 -1.17 -3.43 -5.76
C ASN A 15 -1.27 -2.80 -4.38
N GLY A 16 -2.37 -3.03 -3.68
CA GLY A 16 -2.57 -2.47 -2.35
C GLY A 16 -3.86 -2.95 -1.69
N THR A 17 -4.22 -2.29 -0.60
CA THR A 17 -5.48 -2.51 0.12
C THR A 17 -6.17 -1.17 0.34
N PHE A 18 -7.51 -1.21 0.39
CA PHE A 18 -8.34 -0.05 0.71
C PHE A 18 -9.39 -0.45 1.75
N THR A 19 -9.64 0.42 2.72
CA THR A 19 -10.68 0.21 3.73
C THR A 19 -11.88 1.08 3.38
N ASN A 20 -13.06 0.46 3.18
CA ASN A 20 -14.28 1.21 2.90
C ASN A 20 -14.91 1.79 4.19
N ALA A 21 -15.99 2.57 4.03
CA ALA A 21 -16.71 3.18 5.17
C ALA A 21 -17.29 2.14 6.16
N GLU A 22 -17.53 0.91 5.70
CA GLU A 22 -18.00 -0.21 6.53
C GLU A 22 -16.85 -0.94 7.25
N ARG A 23 -15.64 -0.37 7.24
CA ARG A 23 -14.41 -0.95 7.82
C ARG A 23 -14.02 -2.30 7.20
N ARG A 24 -14.44 -2.57 5.97
CA ARG A 24 -14.00 -3.75 5.21
C ARG A 24 -12.75 -3.40 4.41
N VAL A 25 -11.70 -4.19 4.61
CA VAL A 25 -10.50 -4.15 3.77
C VAL A 25 -10.76 -4.91 2.48
N ARG A 26 -10.45 -4.25 1.35
CA ARG A 26 -10.50 -4.83 0.01
C ARG A 26 -9.12 -4.75 -0.62
N ARG A 27 -8.80 -5.76 -1.43
CA ARG A 27 -7.56 -5.81 -2.19
C ARG A 27 -7.72 -5.09 -3.53
N ILE A 28 -6.68 -4.37 -3.92
CA ILE A 28 -6.55 -3.69 -5.20
C ILE A 28 -5.45 -4.40 -5.96
N LYS A 29 -5.74 -4.73 -7.23
CA LYS A 29 -4.76 -5.26 -8.15
C LYS A 29 -4.40 -4.19 -9.16
N LYS A 30 -3.13 -4.17 -9.51
CA LYS A 30 -2.64 -3.39 -10.65
C LYS A 30 -3.37 -3.84 -11.91
N ALA A 31 -4.14 -2.94 -12.50
CA ALA A 31 -4.84 -3.13 -13.77
C ALA A 31 -4.03 -2.58 -14.95
N VAL A 32 -3.32 -1.48 -14.75
CA VAL A 32 -2.51 -0.81 -15.77
C VAL A 32 -1.09 -0.55 -15.29
N ASN A 33 -0.15 -0.39 -16.21
CA ASN A 33 1.21 0.00 -15.86
C ASN A 33 1.25 1.50 -15.50
N PRO A 34 1.95 1.89 -14.43
CA PRO A 34 2.16 3.30 -14.15
C PRO A 34 2.93 3.97 -15.30
N PRO A 35 2.61 5.22 -15.66
CA PRO A 35 3.36 5.96 -16.65
C PRO A 35 4.75 6.33 -16.11
N GLY A 36 5.76 6.24 -16.97
CA GLY A 36 7.13 6.67 -16.64
C GLY A 36 7.73 5.94 -15.43
N GLU A 37 8.37 6.70 -14.54
CA GLU A 37 9.10 6.18 -13.37
C GLU A 37 8.30 6.30 -12.07
N VAL A 38 6.97 6.40 -12.17
CA VAL A 38 6.09 6.60 -11.02
C VAL A 38 6.11 5.37 -10.11
N LEU A 39 6.22 5.60 -8.81
CA LEU A 39 6.32 4.55 -7.79
C LEU A 39 5.02 4.44 -7.00
N ALA A 40 4.74 3.25 -6.47
CA ALA A 40 3.69 3.11 -5.45
C ALA A 40 4.05 3.92 -4.20
N ASP A 41 3.05 4.47 -3.51
CA ASP A 41 3.24 5.38 -2.36
C ASP A 41 4.07 4.74 -1.25
N TRP A 42 3.85 3.44 -1.02
CA TRP A 42 4.60 2.69 -0.03
C TRP A 42 6.10 2.61 -0.36
N LYS A 43 6.47 2.51 -1.65
CA LYS A 43 7.88 2.50 -2.07
C LYS A 43 8.51 3.87 -1.89
N ILE A 44 7.77 4.94 -2.18
CA ILE A 44 8.23 6.32 -1.98
C ILE A 44 8.50 6.54 -0.49
N THR A 45 7.55 6.13 0.35
CA THR A 45 7.64 6.24 1.80
C THR A 45 8.81 5.43 2.36
N SER A 46 8.96 4.16 1.95
CA SER A 46 10.09 3.31 2.36
C SER A 46 11.45 3.90 1.95
N ARG A 47 11.56 4.43 0.73
CA ARG A 47 12.80 5.07 0.26
C ARG A 47 13.11 6.35 1.02
N LEU A 48 12.11 7.16 1.30
CA LEU A 48 12.26 8.37 2.08
C LEU A 48 12.72 8.04 3.51
N ALA A 49 12.09 7.06 4.16
CA ALA A 49 12.50 6.59 5.47
C ALA A 49 13.95 6.07 5.45
N GLY A 50 14.32 5.30 4.43
CA GLY A 50 15.69 4.81 4.25
C GLY A 50 16.70 5.95 4.10
N ALA A 51 16.38 6.99 3.34
CA ALA A 51 17.21 8.19 3.22
C ALA A 51 17.34 8.97 4.53
N MET A 52 16.35 8.87 5.42
CA MET A 52 16.37 9.44 6.78
C MET A 52 17.04 8.52 7.82
N GLY A 53 17.56 7.35 7.42
CA GLY A 53 18.25 6.41 8.29
C GLY A 53 17.35 5.36 8.95
N TYR A 54 16.08 5.24 8.55
CA TYR A 54 15.17 4.20 9.04
C TYR A 54 14.82 3.20 7.94
N ASN A 55 15.25 1.95 8.10
CA ASN A 55 15.12 0.97 7.04
C ASN A 55 13.73 0.30 7.03
N MET A 56 12.98 0.48 5.92
CA MET A 56 11.62 -0.03 5.71
C MET A 56 11.59 -1.02 4.52
N ASP A 57 12.24 -2.17 4.71
CA ASP A 57 12.42 -3.21 3.70
C ASP A 57 11.18 -4.11 3.54
N TYR A 58 10.17 -3.60 2.85
CA TYR A 58 8.99 -4.40 2.47
C TYR A 58 9.13 -4.95 1.05
N THR A 59 8.88 -6.26 0.89
CA THR A 59 8.83 -6.92 -0.42
C THR A 59 7.53 -6.65 -1.18
N GLY A 60 6.49 -6.19 -0.48
CA GLY A 60 5.17 -5.95 -1.05
C GLY A 60 4.17 -5.36 -0.06
N PRO A 61 2.99 -4.93 -0.55
CA PRO A 61 1.93 -4.32 0.26
C PRO A 61 1.31 -5.29 1.28
N ASP A 62 1.41 -6.61 1.05
CA ASP A 62 1.00 -7.65 1.99
C ASP A 62 1.81 -7.61 3.28
N LYS A 63 3.13 -7.37 3.20
CA LYS A 63 3.99 -7.26 4.40
C LYS A 63 3.70 -6.02 5.22
N ILE A 64 3.35 -4.93 4.55
CA ILE A 64 2.91 -3.70 5.22
C ILE A 64 1.58 -3.95 5.93
N MET A 65 0.65 -4.68 5.30
CA MET A 65 -0.61 -5.04 5.96
C MET A 65 -0.41 -6.00 7.13
N ASP A 66 0.52 -6.95 7.03
CA ASP A 66 0.91 -7.85 8.12
C ASP A 66 1.47 -7.06 9.33
N GLU A 67 2.17 -5.96 9.08
CA GLU A 67 2.65 -5.06 10.13
C GLU A 67 1.51 -4.24 10.74
N ILE A 68 0.67 -3.59 9.92
CA ILE A 68 -0.50 -2.82 10.36
C ILE A 68 -1.44 -3.68 11.22
N ALA A 69 -1.63 -4.95 10.84
CA ALA A 69 -2.44 -5.92 11.56
C ALA A 69 -1.98 -6.19 13.02
N ARG A 70 -0.73 -5.87 13.36
CA ARG A 70 -0.23 -6.00 14.74
C ARG A 70 -0.83 -4.95 15.67
N THR A 71 -1.28 -3.82 15.12
CA THR A 71 -1.97 -2.78 15.87
C THR A 71 -3.38 -3.25 16.25
N PRO A 72 -3.77 -3.19 17.54
CA PRO A 72 -5.05 -3.74 18.02
C PRO A 72 -6.28 -3.25 17.23
N GLU A 73 -6.27 -1.98 16.83
CA GLU A 73 -7.34 -1.32 16.06
C GLU A 73 -7.56 -1.94 14.68
N TYR A 74 -6.51 -2.52 14.08
CA TYR A 74 -6.53 -3.09 12.73
C TYR A 74 -6.57 -4.63 12.73
N LYS A 75 -6.66 -5.28 13.90
CA LYS A 75 -6.76 -6.76 13.98
C LYS A 75 -7.99 -7.31 13.25
N VAL A 76 -9.11 -6.59 13.27
CA VAL A 76 -10.34 -6.99 12.54
C VAL A 76 -10.17 -6.89 11.02
N CYS A 77 -9.25 -6.04 10.57
CA CYS A 77 -8.90 -5.81 9.18
C CYS A 77 -7.84 -6.81 8.67
N ALA A 78 -7.24 -7.60 9.56
CA ALA A 78 -6.09 -8.48 9.33
C ALA A 78 -6.44 -9.84 8.69
N VAL A 79 -7.43 -9.89 7.79
CA VAL A 79 -7.54 -11.07 6.92
C VAL A 79 -6.33 -11.02 5.98
N ARG A 80 -5.53 -12.09 5.95
CA ARG A 80 -4.31 -12.16 5.12
C ARG A 80 -4.66 -11.69 3.71
N VAL A 81 -3.98 -10.64 3.24
CA VAL A 81 -4.17 -10.09 1.89
C VAL A 81 -3.97 -11.16 0.81
N SER A 82 -3.16 -12.19 1.11
CA SER A 82 -2.94 -13.36 0.26
C SER A 82 -4.15 -14.28 0.11
N THR A 83 -5.11 -14.26 1.05
CA THR A 83 -6.30 -15.14 1.04
C THR A 83 -7.60 -14.39 0.70
N MET A 84 -7.53 -13.09 0.44
CA MET A 84 -8.73 -12.30 0.07
C MET A 84 -9.14 -12.56 -1.38
N PRO A 85 -10.43 -12.89 -1.64
CA PRO A 85 -10.92 -13.09 -3.00
C PRO A 85 -10.80 -11.81 -3.82
N GLU A 86 -10.42 -11.96 -5.08
CA GLU A 86 -10.35 -10.84 -6.03
C GLU A 86 -11.76 -10.26 -6.22
N GLN A 87 -11.88 -8.94 -6.13
CA GLN A 87 -13.12 -8.24 -6.47
C GLN A 87 -12.79 -7.39 -7.69
N ILE A 88 -13.30 -7.84 -8.82
CA ILE A 88 -13.23 -7.16 -10.11
C ILE A 88 -14.06 -5.89 -9.96
N GLY A 89 -13.44 -4.74 -10.22
CA GLY A 89 -14.12 -3.45 -10.30
C GLY A 89 -14.88 -3.31 -11.60
#